data_AF-A0A0F9KBQ7-F1
#
_entry.id   AF-A0A0F9KBQ7-F1
#
_cell.length_a   1.000
_cell.length_b   1.000
_cell.length_c   1.000
_cell.angle_alpha   90.00
_cell.angle_beta   90.00
_cell.angle_gamma   90.00
#
_symmetry.space_group_name_H-M   'P 1'
#
loop_
_entity.id
_entity.type
_entity.pdbx_description
1 polymer ?
#
loop_
_entity_poly.entity_id
_entity_poly.type
_entity_poly.pdbx_seq_one_letter_code
_entity_poly.pdbx_strand_id
1 'polypeptide(L)'
;MTRKTIAHYRTDLRTDLKDSGSLWSDAELDRCLERAVADLSRMVPRKMSREITVDAEVANESFTTPTTEDTDYFVTTWDISAVSDGNTATLAARRPDVPRPVQITITDADASITQLVLIVKGYDDDGKYIEEFFYLEGGLIQTGQRYFALVTEVEVDEITGNGAADTIIVGTATENGVFVKLANKPIKLGSVTFTDHKIDTDFEIDYYGGRIAVKSGGDLTANTAYTIASYTKSRIDIDLSTLIDDLIRVDRVEYPSGQVPQQFSNKEVWGTILTLTGAHMTQEEMSDAQHLVIKYYASHSPPAAQSPGSYPSYLDTTVQQAASAYALFIKALQWEHQSVTDFASSRTALGNLTAAHTLATAALAKVITYLESNTSEDAKFWLTKITTDIAGLRTNTLTAQDGAATALGKVDTYLANNTSEDSVFWLTKITTDIADLRTAIQAAMAAAVTGFNEVWTKSLDKVTTGAEALLDTGDDLINKVNDGERVPDLYAEYARTRIQTAAARTSGALGYLQEVFQRLSNLRSYIEQAGGWGRIATGFVEEAGM
;
A
#
# COMPACT_ATOMS: atom_id res chain seq x y z
N MET A 1 1.49 32.21 -30.10
CA MET A 1 0.94 31.56 -28.89
C MET A 1 2.01 31.63 -27.81
N THR A 2 1.69 32.18 -26.65
CA THR A 2 2.60 32.17 -25.49
C THR A 2 2.76 30.73 -25.01
N ARG A 3 3.99 30.24 -24.83
CA ARG A 3 4.22 28.88 -24.34
C ARG A 3 3.78 28.76 -22.88
N LYS A 4 3.14 27.64 -22.53
CA LYS A 4 2.60 27.40 -21.18
C LYS A 4 3.71 27.03 -20.19
N THR A 5 3.76 27.73 -19.05
CA THR A 5 4.52 27.31 -17.86
C THR A 5 3.71 26.31 -17.02
N ILE A 6 4.31 25.74 -15.98
CA ILE A 6 3.64 24.74 -15.13
C ILE A 6 2.35 25.28 -14.49
N ALA A 7 2.33 26.56 -14.11
CA ALA A 7 1.15 27.21 -13.53
C ALA A 7 -0.03 27.28 -14.52
N HIS A 8 0.25 27.49 -15.81
CA HIS A 8 -0.77 27.45 -16.85
C HIS A 8 -1.33 26.02 -17.00
N TYR A 9 -0.46 25.02 -17.05
CA TYR A 9 -0.86 23.61 -17.13
C TYR A 9 -1.72 23.18 -15.95
N ARG A 10 -1.38 23.54 -14.70
CA ARG A 10 -2.20 23.22 -13.53
C ARG A 10 -3.60 23.81 -13.63
N THR A 11 -3.73 25.09 -14.01
CA THR A 11 -5.03 25.74 -14.18
C THR A 11 -5.87 25.04 -15.23
N ASP A 12 -5.28 24.70 -16.37
CA ASP A 12 -5.97 24.01 -17.46
C ASP A 12 -6.36 22.58 -17.07
N LEU A 13 -5.46 21.84 -16.43
CA LEU A 13 -5.72 20.48 -15.91
C LEU A 13 -6.86 20.47 -14.89
N ARG A 14 -6.87 21.41 -13.93
CA ARG A 14 -7.96 21.54 -12.97
C ARG A 14 -9.30 21.80 -13.65
N THR A 15 -9.29 22.63 -14.69
CA THR A 15 -10.49 22.93 -15.49
C THR A 15 -11.01 21.70 -16.24
N ASP A 16 -10.12 20.92 -16.85
CA ASP A 16 -10.46 19.68 -17.57
C ASP A 16 -10.96 18.60 -16.62
N LEU A 17 -10.31 18.44 -15.46
CA LEU A 17 -10.64 17.47 -14.42
C LEU A 17 -11.84 17.89 -13.55
N LYS A 18 -12.44 19.06 -13.81
CA LYS A 18 -13.55 19.63 -13.03
C LYS A 18 -13.22 19.76 -11.54
N ASP A 19 -11.97 20.09 -11.24
CA ASP A 19 -11.48 20.25 -9.87
C ASP A 19 -11.53 21.73 -9.45
N SER A 20 -12.28 22.01 -8.38
CA SER A 20 -12.37 23.33 -7.74
C SER A 20 -11.11 23.70 -6.93
N GLY A 21 -10.08 22.84 -6.91
CA GLY A 21 -8.82 23.05 -6.21
C GLY A 21 -8.61 22.11 -5.01
N SER A 22 -9.53 21.19 -4.76
CA SER A 22 -9.52 20.33 -3.57
C SER A 22 -9.32 18.84 -3.87
N LEU A 23 -9.58 18.40 -5.10
CA LEU A 23 -9.47 16.99 -5.48
C LEU A 23 -8.02 16.58 -5.74
N TRP A 24 -7.23 17.48 -6.32
CA TRP A 24 -5.84 17.24 -6.71
C TRP A 24 -4.89 18.21 -6.03
N SER A 25 -3.81 17.69 -5.44
CA SER A 25 -2.70 18.55 -5.01
C SER A 25 -1.89 19.01 -6.22
N ASP A 26 -1.24 20.17 -6.12
CA ASP A 26 -0.36 20.67 -7.18
C ASP A 26 0.77 19.68 -7.52
N ALA A 27 1.35 19.04 -6.49
CA ALA A 27 2.41 18.05 -6.68
C ALA A 27 1.93 16.79 -7.43
N GLU A 28 0.67 16.39 -7.25
CA GLU A 28 0.08 15.25 -7.98
C GLU A 28 -0.08 15.59 -9.47
N LEU A 29 -0.57 16.80 -9.76
CA LEU A 29 -0.73 17.27 -11.14
C LEU A 29 0.63 17.43 -11.85
N ASP A 30 1.65 17.92 -11.15
CA ASP A 30 3.02 18.00 -11.67
C ASP A 30 3.56 16.62 -12.04
N ARG A 31 3.40 15.62 -11.15
CA ARG A 31 3.82 14.24 -11.42
C ARG A 31 3.10 13.64 -12.63
N CYS A 32 1.81 13.93 -12.79
CA CYS A 32 1.05 13.49 -13.97
C CYS A 32 1.59 14.12 -15.25
N LEU A 33 1.96 15.40 -15.19
CA LEU A 33 2.55 16.13 -16.30
C LEU A 33 3.95 15.60 -16.66
N GLU A 34 4.79 15.35 -15.65
CA GLU A 34 6.11 14.74 -15.83
C GLU A 34 6.01 13.36 -16.51
N ARG A 35 5.05 12.53 -16.10
CA ARG A 35 4.79 11.22 -16.74
C ARG A 35 4.35 11.37 -18.19
N ALA A 36 3.43 12.28 -18.48
CA ALA A 36 3.00 12.57 -19.84
C ALA A 36 4.16 13.04 -20.75
N VAL A 37 5.03 13.91 -20.23
CA VAL A 37 6.23 14.37 -20.96
C VAL A 37 7.26 13.26 -21.12
N ALA A 38 7.41 12.38 -20.13
CA ALA A 38 8.29 11.21 -20.23
C ALA A 38 7.82 10.25 -21.34
N ASP A 39 6.53 10.00 -21.46
CA ASP A 39 5.98 9.19 -22.56
C ASP A 39 6.11 9.86 -23.92
N LEU A 40 5.86 11.16 -23.99
CA LEU A 40 6.12 11.93 -25.20
C LEU A 40 7.59 11.78 -25.61
N SER A 41 8.52 11.84 -24.66
CA SER A 41 9.95 11.68 -24.91
C SER A 41 10.30 10.30 -25.48
N ARG A 42 9.59 9.25 -25.08
CA ARG A 42 9.78 7.89 -25.64
C ARG A 42 9.30 7.80 -27.08
N MET A 43 8.21 8.49 -27.44
CA MET A 43 7.58 8.40 -28.76
C MET A 43 8.16 9.40 -29.77
N VAL A 44 8.42 10.63 -29.33
CA VAL A 44 8.91 11.75 -30.13
C VAL A 44 10.03 12.44 -29.36
N PRO A 45 11.22 11.83 -29.29
CA PRO A 45 12.34 12.42 -28.57
C PRO A 45 12.85 13.70 -29.22
N ARG A 46 13.41 14.60 -28.41
CA ARG A 46 14.01 15.85 -28.85
C ARG A 46 15.30 15.60 -29.60
N LYS A 47 15.47 16.19 -30.78
CA LYS A 47 16.74 16.14 -31.52
C LYS A 47 17.68 17.22 -31.00
N MET A 48 18.86 16.82 -30.54
CA MET A 48 19.91 17.70 -30.01
C MET A 48 21.23 17.42 -30.71
N SER A 49 22.15 18.38 -30.61
CA SER A 49 23.53 18.21 -31.07
C SER A 49 24.49 18.76 -30.02
N ARG A 50 25.56 18.03 -29.75
CA ARG A 50 26.67 18.46 -28.89
C ARG A 50 27.95 18.39 -29.67
N GLU A 51 28.68 19.49 -29.69
CA GLU A 51 30.04 19.54 -30.23
C GLU A 51 31.04 19.38 -29.09
N ILE A 52 32.06 18.56 -29.32
CA ILE A 52 33.20 18.38 -28.42
C ILE A 52 34.50 18.47 -29.22
N THR A 53 35.56 18.90 -28.55
CA THR A 53 36.92 18.83 -29.08
C THR A 53 37.56 17.55 -28.56
N VAL A 54 38.14 16.76 -29.46
CA VAL A 54 38.92 15.57 -29.11
C VAL A 54 40.21 16.03 -28.47
N ASP A 55 40.31 15.86 -27.17
CA ASP A 55 41.52 16.15 -26.41
C ASP A 55 41.91 14.87 -25.69
N ALA A 56 42.80 14.07 -26.28
CA ALA A 56 43.11 12.75 -25.73
C ALA A 56 44.18 12.79 -24.63
N GLU A 57 45.05 13.80 -24.62
CA GLU A 57 46.15 13.87 -23.65
C GLU A 57 45.65 14.38 -22.31
N VAL A 58 45.91 13.62 -21.25
CA VAL A 58 45.67 14.07 -19.87
C VAL A 58 47.02 14.09 -19.17
N ALA A 59 47.32 15.23 -18.54
CA ALA A 59 48.54 15.43 -17.78
C ALA A 59 48.21 15.88 -16.35
N ASN A 60 48.98 15.39 -15.39
CA ASN A 60 48.90 15.78 -13.99
C ASN A 60 47.51 15.62 -13.35
N GLU A 61 46.79 14.55 -13.67
CA GLU A 61 45.56 14.24 -12.95
C GLU A 61 45.88 13.72 -11.56
N SER A 62 45.26 14.32 -10.55
CA SER A 62 45.45 13.92 -9.15
C SER A 62 44.32 13.03 -8.65
N PHE A 63 44.67 12.07 -7.81
CA PHE A 63 43.72 11.26 -7.05
C PHE A 63 44.25 11.06 -5.62
N THR A 64 43.35 10.78 -4.68
CA THR A 64 43.72 10.44 -3.29
C THR A 64 43.47 8.96 -3.09
N THR A 65 44.46 8.23 -2.59
CA THR A 65 44.30 6.82 -2.25
C THR A 65 43.33 6.65 -1.07
N PRO A 66 42.60 5.53 -1.00
CA PRO A 66 41.71 5.26 0.12
C PRO A 66 42.47 5.24 1.45
N THR A 67 41.84 5.62 2.56
CA THR A 67 42.36 5.43 3.93
C THR A 67 42.55 3.94 4.29
N THR A 68 43.57 3.57 5.08
CA THR A 68 43.85 2.16 5.45
C THR A 68 42.71 1.54 6.24
N GLU A 69 42.25 2.25 7.26
CA GLU A 69 41.04 1.93 8.00
C GLU A 69 40.11 3.13 7.86
N ASP A 70 38.98 2.93 7.19
CA ASP A 70 37.90 3.89 7.30
C ASP A 70 37.19 3.63 8.64
N THR A 71 37.56 4.42 9.66
CA THR A 71 36.97 4.30 11.00
C THR A 71 35.49 4.70 11.04
N ASP A 72 34.96 5.23 9.93
CA ASP A 72 33.55 5.54 9.74
C ASP A 72 32.75 4.25 9.50
N TYR A 73 32.73 3.37 10.51
CA TYR A 73 31.84 2.22 10.53
C TYR A 73 30.40 2.70 10.30
N PHE A 74 29.74 2.11 9.31
CA PHE A 74 28.31 2.32 9.11
C PHE A 74 27.56 1.91 10.37
N VAL A 75 27.97 0.82 11.00
CA VAL A 75 27.48 0.34 12.29
C VAL A 75 28.67 0.00 13.19
N THR A 76 28.92 0.79 14.23
CA THR A 76 30.11 0.66 15.09
C THR A 76 30.09 -0.60 15.95
N THR A 77 29.01 -0.83 16.68
CA THR A 77 28.74 -2.08 17.43
C THR A 77 27.24 -2.16 17.66
N TRP A 78 26.60 -3.17 17.07
CA TRP A 78 25.19 -3.43 17.24
C TRP A 78 25.00 -4.73 18.03
N ASP A 79 24.47 -4.61 19.23
CA ASP A 79 24.03 -5.74 20.04
C ASP A 79 22.82 -6.41 19.37
N ILE A 80 23.00 -7.67 18.97
CA ILE A 80 21.98 -8.46 18.27
C ILE A 80 21.31 -9.50 19.17
N SER A 81 21.57 -9.48 20.48
CA SER A 81 21.01 -10.44 21.44
C SER A 81 19.48 -10.44 21.55
N ALA A 82 18.84 -9.34 21.15
CA ALA A 82 17.37 -9.18 21.17
C ALA A 82 16.80 -8.77 19.80
N VAL A 83 17.59 -8.91 18.74
CA VAL A 83 17.19 -8.57 17.37
C VAL A 83 16.34 -9.70 16.77
N SER A 84 15.38 -9.32 15.95
CA SER A 84 14.50 -10.19 15.18
C SER A 84 14.52 -9.80 13.69
N ASP A 85 13.95 -10.64 12.85
CA ASP A 85 13.81 -10.41 11.41
C ASP A 85 13.16 -9.05 11.10
N GLY A 86 13.75 -8.30 10.16
CA GLY A 86 13.34 -6.96 9.73
C GLY A 86 13.85 -5.81 10.61
N ASN A 87 14.62 -6.09 11.66
CA ASN A 87 15.23 -5.02 12.45
C ASN A 87 16.34 -4.31 11.66
N THR A 88 16.38 -2.97 11.76
CA THR A 88 17.40 -2.13 11.12
C THR A 88 18.39 -1.57 12.13
N ALA A 89 19.67 -1.55 11.78
CA ALA A 89 20.72 -0.93 12.57
C ALA A 89 20.60 0.60 12.58
N THR A 90 21.07 1.25 13.65
CA THR A 90 21.32 2.70 13.62
C THR A 90 22.67 2.96 12.96
N LEU A 91 22.66 3.78 11.90
CA LEU A 91 23.89 4.11 11.18
C LEU A 91 24.67 5.24 11.87
N ALA A 92 25.96 5.02 12.15
CA ALA A 92 26.87 6.01 12.73
C ALA A 92 27.47 6.93 11.66
N ALA A 93 27.93 6.35 10.56
CA ALA A 93 28.29 7.04 9.33
C ALA A 93 27.44 6.54 8.16
N ARG A 94 27.38 7.33 7.08
CA ARG A 94 26.63 6.95 5.88
C ARG A 94 27.47 6.90 4.61
N ARG A 95 28.62 7.57 4.60
CA ARG A 95 29.48 7.70 3.41
C ARG A 95 30.90 7.30 3.76
N PRO A 96 31.50 6.34 3.04
CA PRO A 96 32.92 6.10 3.13
C PRO A 96 33.73 7.21 2.45
N ASP A 97 35.04 7.23 2.65
CA ASP A 97 35.97 8.19 2.04
C ASP A 97 35.95 8.14 0.50
N VAL A 98 35.87 6.92 -0.05
CA VAL A 98 35.63 6.60 -1.46
C VAL A 98 34.65 5.43 -1.52
N PRO A 99 33.96 5.20 -2.64
CA PRO A 99 33.11 4.02 -2.79
C PRO A 99 33.90 2.74 -2.47
N ARG A 100 33.39 1.91 -1.55
CA ARG A 100 34.09 0.72 -1.04
C ARG A 100 33.16 -0.48 -0.88
N PRO A 101 33.70 -1.71 -0.97
CA PRO A 101 33.02 -2.88 -0.46
C PRO A 101 32.77 -2.78 1.04
N VAL A 102 31.61 -3.27 1.46
CA VAL A 102 31.25 -3.34 2.88
C VAL A 102 31.90 -4.57 3.50
N GLN A 103 32.43 -4.42 4.71
CA GLN A 103 32.88 -5.55 5.53
C GLN A 103 31.97 -5.70 6.75
N ILE A 104 31.55 -6.94 6.98
CA ILE A 104 30.75 -7.32 8.14
C ILE A 104 31.61 -8.17 9.05
N THR A 105 31.64 -7.81 10.33
CA THR A 105 32.28 -8.57 11.39
C THR A 105 31.23 -8.93 12.43
N ILE A 106 31.02 -10.23 12.63
CA ILE A 106 30.09 -10.81 13.59
C ILE A 106 30.92 -11.38 14.75
N THR A 107 30.58 -11.00 15.97
CA THR A 107 31.04 -11.68 17.17
C THR A 107 29.90 -12.53 17.68
N ASP A 108 30.02 -13.85 17.50
CA ASP A 108 29.14 -14.85 18.09
C ASP A 108 29.82 -15.38 19.36
N ALA A 109 29.41 -14.86 20.51
CA ALA A 109 30.16 -15.03 21.76
C ALA A 109 30.05 -16.44 22.34
N ASP A 110 28.93 -17.13 22.09
CA ASP A 110 28.62 -18.46 22.59
C ASP A 110 28.48 -19.52 21.49
N ALA A 111 28.82 -19.17 20.23
CA ALA A 111 28.69 -20.02 19.06
C ALA A 111 27.26 -20.52 18.83
N SER A 112 26.29 -19.67 19.13
CA SER A 112 24.86 -20.01 19.09
C SER A 112 24.19 -19.61 17.78
N ILE A 113 24.76 -18.68 17.02
CA ILE A 113 24.17 -18.21 15.77
C ILE A 113 24.27 -19.33 14.74
N THR A 114 23.12 -19.87 14.34
CA THR A 114 23.03 -20.96 13.35
C THR A 114 22.57 -20.46 11.98
N GLN A 115 21.95 -19.28 11.94
CA GLN A 115 21.50 -18.64 10.72
C GLN A 115 21.55 -17.13 10.91
N LEU A 116 22.08 -16.43 9.91
CA LEU A 116 22.08 -14.97 9.85
C LEU A 116 22.09 -14.53 8.38
N VAL A 117 21.15 -13.67 8.01
CA VAL A 117 21.09 -12.97 6.73
C VAL A 117 21.05 -11.47 6.99
N LEU A 118 22.01 -10.75 6.44
CA LEU A 118 22.10 -9.29 6.51
C LEU A 118 21.94 -8.69 5.12
N ILE A 119 21.19 -7.59 5.04
CA ILE A 119 21.02 -6.81 3.82
C ILE A 119 21.62 -5.43 4.05
N VAL A 120 22.59 -5.06 3.21
CA VAL A 120 23.13 -3.70 3.17
C VAL A 120 22.58 -3.00 1.93
N LYS A 121 21.89 -1.88 2.14
CA LYS A 121 21.21 -1.12 1.09
C LYS A 121 21.83 0.26 0.96
N GLY A 122 21.94 0.75 -0.26
CA GLY A 122 22.58 2.02 -0.52
C GLY A 122 22.65 2.40 -1.99
N TYR A 123 23.63 3.22 -2.32
CA TYR A 123 23.87 3.72 -3.66
C TYR A 123 25.34 3.53 -4.04
N ASP A 124 25.60 3.20 -5.30
CA ASP A 124 26.94 3.14 -5.88
C ASP A 124 27.48 4.54 -6.27
N ASP A 125 28.66 4.57 -6.89
CA ASP A 125 29.33 5.82 -7.29
C ASP A 125 28.64 6.57 -8.43
N ASP A 126 27.72 5.90 -9.14
CA ASP A 126 26.88 6.49 -10.18
C ASP A 126 25.49 6.88 -9.63
N GLY A 127 25.28 6.74 -8.31
CA GLY A 127 24.04 7.10 -7.64
C GLY A 127 22.90 6.11 -7.91
N LYS A 128 23.21 4.89 -8.37
CA LYS A 128 22.23 3.83 -8.58
C LYS A 128 22.04 3.05 -7.29
N TYR A 129 20.77 2.78 -6.97
CA TYR A 129 20.42 1.97 -5.81
C TYR A 129 20.94 0.53 -5.95
N ILE A 130 21.60 0.04 -4.92
CA ILE A 130 22.16 -1.31 -4.83
C ILE A 130 21.89 -1.91 -3.46
N GLU A 131 21.77 -3.24 -3.44
CA GLU A 131 21.64 -4.04 -2.22
C GLU A 131 22.63 -5.20 -2.26
N GLU A 132 23.19 -5.57 -1.12
CA GLU A 132 24.06 -6.74 -1.00
C GLU A 132 23.65 -7.60 0.20
N PHE A 133 23.60 -8.91 -0.04
CA PHE A 133 23.18 -9.91 0.93
C PHE A 133 24.42 -10.64 1.48
N PHE A 134 24.47 -10.78 2.79
CA PHE A 134 25.52 -11.50 3.49
C PHE A 134 24.90 -12.64 4.29
N TYR A 135 25.50 -13.83 4.21
CA TYR A 135 24.99 -15.06 4.78
C TYR A 135 26.01 -15.63 5.76
N LEU A 136 25.58 -16.15 6.91
CA LEU A 136 26.48 -16.70 7.94
C LEU A 136 27.47 -17.76 7.40
N GLU A 137 27.09 -18.51 6.36
CA GLU A 137 27.96 -19.49 5.69
C GLU A 137 29.28 -18.89 5.18
N GLY A 138 29.33 -17.58 4.94
CA GLY A 138 30.54 -16.84 4.59
C GLY A 138 31.55 -16.66 5.73
N GLY A 139 31.23 -17.10 6.95
CA GLY A 139 32.04 -16.95 8.15
C GLY A 139 31.70 -15.70 8.97
N LEU A 140 32.41 -15.51 10.08
CA LEU A 140 32.21 -14.39 11.00
C LEU A 140 32.76 -13.06 10.49
N ILE A 141 33.61 -13.08 9.46
CA ILE A 141 34.11 -11.89 8.77
C ILE A 141 33.87 -12.06 7.29
N GLN A 142 33.09 -11.15 6.70
CA GLN A 142 32.69 -11.21 5.29
C GLN A 142 32.93 -9.87 4.63
N THR A 143 33.48 -9.88 3.43
CA THR A 143 33.65 -8.68 2.60
C THR A 143 32.77 -8.81 1.36
N GLY A 144 31.96 -7.79 1.12
CA GLY A 144 31.08 -7.70 -0.04
C GLY A 144 31.86 -7.54 -1.34
N GLN A 145 31.13 -7.63 -2.44
CA GLN A 145 31.62 -7.43 -3.80
C GLN A 145 31.13 -6.11 -4.39
N ARG A 146 30.10 -5.47 -3.82
CA ARG A 146 29.55 -4.22 -4.32
C ARG A 146 30.20 -3.02 -3.67
N TYR A 147 30.44 -1.97 -4.45
CA TYR A 147 31.04 -0.73 -3.97
C TYR A 147 29.94 0.26 -3.59
N PHE A 148 29.81 0.57 -2.31
CA PHE A 148 28.84 1.52 -1.79
C PHE A 148 29.48 2.90 -1.66
N ALA A 149 28.89 3.91 -2.29
CA ALA A 149 29.22 5.33 -2.08
C ALA A 149 28.38 5.97 -0.96
N LEU A 150 27.21 5.38 -0.68
CA LEU A 150 26.30 5.79 0.39
C LEU A 150 25.56 4.55 0.90
N VAL A 151 25.68 4.23 2.18
CA VAL A 151 24.83 3.23 2.85
C VAL A 151 23.63 3.95 3.47
N THR A 152 22.43 3.48 3.15
CA THR A 152 21.19 4.04 3.67
C THR A 152 20.55 3.17 4.74
N GLU A 153 20.77 1.86 4.69
CA GLU A 153 20.17 0.92 5.62
C GLU A 153 21.03 -0.34 5.76
N VAL A 154 21.06 -0.88 6.98
CA VAL A 154 21.59 -2.20 7.30
C VAL A 154 20.48 -2.92 8.04
N GLU A 155 20.02 -4.04 7.50
CA GLU A 155 18.89 -4.82 7.99
C GLU A 155 19.31 -6.25 8.31
N VAL A 156 18.78 -6.79 9.40
CA VAL A 156 18.80 -8.23 9.69
C VAL A 156 17.52 -8.82 9.10
N ASP A 157 17.66 -9.56 8.02
CA ASP A 157 16.53 -10.20 7.32
C ASP A 157 16.13 -11.50 8.01
N GLU A 158 17.12 -12.27 8.48
CA GLU A 158 16.88 -13.54 9.18
C GLU A 158 17.95 -13.76 10.25
N ILE A 159 17.56 -14.18 11.47
CA ILE A 159 18.50 -14.57 12.52
C ILE A 159 17.97 -15.72 13.38
N THR A 160 18.78 -16.75 13.59
CA THR A 160 18.48 -17.87 14.50
C THR A 160 19.63 -18.15 15.43
N GLY A 161 19.33 -18.20 16.72
CA GLY A 161 20.30 -18.50 17.77
C GLY A 161 21.14 -17.30 18.17
N ASN A 162 20.56 -16.11 18.26
CA ASN A 162 21.21 -14.98 18.91
C ASN A 162 21.20 -15.13 20.43
N GLY A 163 22.36 -14.93 21.04
CA GLY A 163 22.63 -15.02 22.46
C GLY A 163 23.10 -13.69 23.06
N ALA A 164 23.33 -13.69 24.37
CA ALA A 164 23.87 -12.52 25.05
C ALA A 164 25.31 -12.25 24.60
N ALA A 165 25.65 -10.98 24.37
CA ALA A 165 26.95 -10.50 23.91
C ALA A 165 27.28 -10.76 22.42
N ASP A 166 26.32 -11.24 21.64
CA ASP A 166 26.47 -11.27 20.19
C ASP A 166 26.40 -9.86 19.61
N THR A 167 27.35 -9.53 18.72
CA THR A 167 27.43 -8.20 18.13
C THR A 167 27.74 -8.24 16.64
N ILE A 168 27.26 -7.22 15.93
CA ILE A 168 27.58 -6.96 14.52
C ILE A 168 28.29 -5.61 14.41
N ILE A 169 29.34 -5.57 13.61
CA ILE A 169 30.00 -4.36 13.12
C ILE A 169 29.89 -4.36 11.61
N VAL A 170 29.49 -3.23 11.03
CA VAL A 170 29.43 -3.03 9.58
C VAL A 170 30.33 -1.85 9.23
N GLY A 171 31.46 -2.14 8.60
CA GLY A 171 32.46 -1.16 8.18
C GLY A 171 32.74 -1.25 6.69
N THR A 172 33.90 -0.74 6.29
CA THR A 172 34.40 -0.87 4.92
C THR A 172 35.53 -1.89 4.85
N ALA A 173 35.76 -2.44 3.67
CA ALA A 173 36.94 -3.26 3.41
C ALA A 173 38.24 -2.42 3.46
N THR A 174 39.36 -3.12 3.63
CA THR A 174 40.72 -2.55 3.52
C THR A 174 40.91 -1.82 2.19
N GLU A 175 41.83 -0.88 2.12
CA GLU A 175 42.16 -0.10 0.91
C GLU A 175 42.62 -0.94 -0.29
N ASN A 176 43.13 -2.15 -0.05
CA ASN A 176 43.64 -3.02 -1.09
C ASN A 176 42.55 -3.41 -2.11
N GLY A 177 42.77 -3.10 -3.39
CA GLY A 177 41.81 -3.37 -4.46
C GLY A 177 40.61 -2.40 -4.47
N VAL A 178 40.60 -1.37 -3.63
CA VAL A 178 39.55 -0.34 -3.67
C VAL A 178 39.84 0.63 -4.80
N PHE A 179 38.93 0.68 -5.77
CA PHE A 179 39.02 1.55 -6.93
C PHE A 179 38.59 2.99 -6.61
N VAL A 180 39.43 3.94 -6.98
CA VAL A 180 39.16 5.37 -6.99
C VAL A 180 38.87 5.81 -8.43
N LYS A 181 37.82 6.60 -8.62
CA LYS A 181 37.40 7.12 -9.93
C LYS A 181 38.32 8.26 -10.36
N LEU A 182 38.87 8.14 -11.57
CA LEU A 182 39.55 9.23 -12.26
C LEU A 182 38.52 10.11 -12.97
N ALA A 183 38.86 11.37 -13.25
CA ALA A 183 37.95 12.30 -13.90
C ALA A 183 37.75 11.98 -15.39
N ASN A 184 38.66 11.20 -15.99
CA ASN A 184 38.62 10.87 -17.41
C ASN A 184 38.49 9.36 -17.66
N LYS A 185 37.60 9.00 -18.58
CA LYS A 185 37.44 7.64 -19.11
C LYS A 185 36.87 7.67 -20.53
N PRO A 186 37.04 6.61 -21.33
CA PRO A 186 37.98 5.50 -21.14
C PRO A 186 39.44 5.93 -21.36
N ILE A 187 40.38 5.21 -20.74
CA ILE A 187 41.83 5.39 -20.86
C ILE A 187 42.39 4.40 -21.89
N LYS A 188 43.30 4.85 -22.76
CA LYS A 188 43.99 3.99 -23.74
C LYS A 188 44.89 2.99 -23.01
N LEU A 189 44.74 1.71 -23.34
CA LEU A 189 45.53 0.62 -22.78
C LEU A 189 47.03 0.91 -22.89
N GLY A 190 47.75 0.78 -21.78
CA GLY A 190 49.20 0.99 -21.71
C GLY A 190 49.68 2.44 -21.85
N SER A 191 48.79 3.43 -21.89
CA SER A 191 49.19 4.85 -22.02
C SER A 191 49.61 5.51 -20.71
N VAL A 192 49.34 4.86 -19.58
CA VAL A 192 49.54 5.44 -18.24
C VAL A 192 51.01 5.51 -17.89
N THR A 193 51.46 6.72 -17.57
CA THR A 193 52.78 7.02 -17.04
C THR A 193 52.63 7.59 -15.64
N PHE A 194 53.10 6.84 -14.64
CA PHE A 194 53.08 7.23 -13.24
C PHE A 194 54.50 7.17 -12.69
N THR A 195 55.07 8.32 -12.35
CA THR A 195 56.47 8.43 -11.89
C THR A 195 56.69 7.56 -10.65
N ASP A 196 57.76 6.76 -10.68
CA ASP A 196 58.19 5.85 -9.61
C ASP A 196 57.20 4.75 -9.18
N HIS A 197 56.09 4.58 -9.91
CA HIS A 197 55.08 3.55 -9.63
C HIS A 197 54.78 2.72 -10.88
N LYS A 198 54.70 1.40 -10.70
CA LYS A 198 54.49 0.44 -11.78
C LYS A 198 53.10 -0.17 -11.71
N ILE A 199 52.44 -0.20 -12.86
CA ILE A 199 51.19 -0.95 -13.03
C ILE A 199 51.40 -2.43 -12.68
N ASP A 200 50.37 -3.04 -12.10
CA ASP A 200 50.29 -4.41 -11.60
C ASP A 200 51.24 -4.75 -10.45
N THR A 201 52.14 -3.84 -10.06
CA THR A 201 53.01 -3.95 -8.87
C THR A 201 52.50 -3.04 -7.75
N ASP A 202 52.35 -1.74 -8.03
CA ASP A 202 51.96 -0.73 -7.05
C ASP A 202 50.47 -0.41 -7.10
N PHE A 203 49.89 -0.49 -8.29
CA PHE A 203 48.48 -0.21 -8.54
C PHE A 203 47.92 -1.05 -9.69
N GLU A 204 46.60 -1.20 -9.73
CA GLU A 204 45.86 -1.73 -10.87
C GLU A 204 45.02 -0.60 -11.49
N ILE A 205 44.80 -0.65 -12.79
CA ILE A 205 43.96 0.32 -13.48
C ILE A 205 42.87 -0.38 -14.29
N ASP A 206 41.64 0.05 -14.07
CA ASP A 206 40.52 -0.23 -14.97
C ASP A 206 40.52 0.83 -16.07
N TYR A 207 41.12 0.48 -17.20
CA TYR A 207 41.22 1.35 -18.37
C TYR A 207 39.86 1.80 -18.88
N TYR A 208 38.84 0.94 -18.85
CA TYR A 208 37.54 1.26 -19.44
C TYR A 208 36.68 2.09 -18.48
N GLY A 209 36.65 1.73 -17.20
CA GLY A 209 35.96 2.47 -16.15
C GLY A 209 36.67 3.76 -15.73
N GLY A 210 37.94 3.94 -16.10
CA GLY A 210 38.77 5.05 -15.66
C GLY A 210 38.94 5.06 -14.15
N ARG A 211 39.35 3.93 -13.57
CA ARG A 211 39.52 3.77 -12.13
C ARG A 211 40.89 3.22 -11.81
N ILE A 212 41.44 3.61 -10.66
CA ILE A 212 42.74 3.16 -10.17
C ILE A 212 42.59 2.55 -8.77
N ALA A 213 43.20 1.40 -8.52
CA ALA A 213 43.19 0.74 -7.21
C ALA A 213 44.62 0.52 -6.71
N VAL A 214 44.86 0.74 -5.42
CA VAL A 214 46.14 0.40 -4.79
C VAL A 214 46.28 -1.10 -4.61
N LYS A 215 47.48 -1.65 -4.80
CA LYS A 215 47.77 -3.07 -4.52
C LYS A 215 48.44 -3.24 -3.18
N SER A 216 48.06 -4.29 -2.47
CA SER A 216 48.75 -4.74 -1.27
C SER A 216 50.22 -5.06 -1.58
N GLY A 217 51.13 -4.49 -0.78
CA GLY A 217 52.56 -4.63 -0.95
C GLY A 217 53.20 -3.68 -1.97
N GLY A 218 52.41 -2.81 -2.61
CA GLY A 218 52.89 -1.74 -3.48
C GLY A 218 53.43 -0.52 -2.73
N ASP A 219 54.10 0.37 -3.45
CA ASP A 219 54.72 1.59 -2.91
C ASP A 219 53.73 2.76 -2.70
N LEU A 220 52.45 2.59 -3.05
CA LEU A 220 51.42 3.60 -2.81
C LEU A 220 50.94 3.53 -1.36
N THR A 221 51.01 4.66 -0.67
CA THR A 221 50.55 4.81 0.72
C THR A 221 49.07 5.19 0.74
N ALA A 222 48.32 4.66 1.69
CA ALA A 222 46.92 5.02 1.92
C ALA A 222 46.76 6.52 2.30
N ASN A 223 45.57 7.06 2.07
CA ASN A 223 45.20 8.46 2.35
C ASN A 223 46.22 9.51 1.84
N THR A 224 46.84 9.25 0.71
CA THR A 224 47.89 10.09 0.14
C THR A 224 47.46 10.55 -1.25
N ALA A 225 47.59 11.86 -1.48
CA ALA A 225 47.32 12.43 -2.79
C ALA A 225 48.51 12.15 -3.72
N TYR A 226 48.23 11.55 -4.87
CA TYR A 226 49.19 11.30 -5.93
C TYR A 226 48.76 11.99 -7.21
N THR A 227 49.73 12.18 -8.12
CA THR A 227 49.50 12.77 -9.43
C THR A 227 50.03 11.82 -10.50
N ILE A 228 49.16 11.39 -11.41
CA ILE A 228 49.55 10.62 -12.58
C ILE A 228 50.22 11.60 -13.56
N ALA A 229 51.45 11.29 -13.99
CA ALA A 229 52.24 12.21 -14.81
C ALA A 229 51.53 12.47 -16.15
N SER A 230 51.13 11.40 -16.85
CA SER A 230 50.31 11.49 -18.05
C SER A 230 49.62 10.19 -18.41
N TYR A 231 48.57 10.27 -19.22
CA TYR A 231 48.00 9.17 -19.98
C TYR A 231 47.22 9.71 -21.18
N THR A 232 46.75 8.81 -22.05
CA THR A 232 45.92 9.17 -23.19
C THR A 232 44.54 8.55 -23.02
N LYS A 233 43.46 9.32 -23.21
CA LYS A 233 42.10 8.79 -23.33
C LYS A 233 41.97 7.96 -24.61
N SER A 234 40.97 7.07 -24.65
CA SER A 234 40.64 6.40 -25.90
C SER A 234 40.25 7.46 -26.94
N ARG A 235 40.89 7.40 -28.12
CA ARG A 235 40.57 8.24 -29.27
C ARG A 235 39.43 7.70 -30.13
N ILE A 236 38.85 6.58 -29.71
CA ILE A 236 37.70 5.98 -30.38
C ILE A 236 36.51 5.83 -29.44
N ASP A 237 36.75 5.74 -28.13
CA ASP A 237 35.71 5.62 -27.12
C ASP A 237 35.51 6.95 -26.38
N ILE A 238 34.28 7.44 -26.39
CA ILE A 238 33.88 8.71 -25.79
C ILE A 238 32.87 8.42 -24.68
N ASP A 239 33.16 8.86 -23.47
CA ASP A 239 32.19 8.79 -22.37
C ASP A 239 31.10 9.86 -22.54
N LEU A 240 29.87 9.42 -22.76
CA LEU A 240 28.71 10.27 -22.90
C LEU A 240 28.14 10.72 -21.55
N SER A 241 28.47 10.04 -20.44
CA SER A 241 27.85 10.28 -19.13
C SER A 241 28.15 11.68 -18.57
N THR A 242 29.32 12.22 -18.89
CA THR A 242 29.73 13.57 -18.50
C THR A 242 29.34 14.65 -19.53
N LEU A 243 28.90 14.23 -20.71
CA LEU A 243 28.62 15.12 -21.84
C LEU A 243 27.12 15.37 -22.04
N ILE A 244 26.29 14.36 -21.76
CA ILE A 244 24.87 14.33 -22.11
C ILE A 244 24.07 13.60 -21.01
N ASP A 245 23.46 14.38 -20.11
CA ASP A 245 22.67 13.84 -18.99
C ASP A 245 21.33 13.19 -19.43
N ASP A 246 20.76 13.64 -20.56
CA ASP A 246 19.40 13.28 -21.01
C ASP A 246 19.37 12.39 -22.26
N LEU A 247 20.44 11.62 -22.49
CA LEU A 247 20.63 10.78 -23.67
C LEU A 247 19.59 9.63 -23.75
N ILE A 248 18.79 9.62 -24.82
CA ILE A 248 17.94 8.48 -25.20
C ILE A 248 18.69 7.55 -26.15
N ARG A 249 19.26 8.11 -27.22
CA ARG A 249 20.12 7.36 -28.18
C ARG A 249 20.93 8.32 -29.05
N VAL A 250 22.08 7.87 -29.54
CA VAL A 250 22.87 8.62 -30.53
C VAL A 250 22.34 8.36 -31.95
N ASP A 251 22.00 9.42 -32.69
CA ASP A 251 21.49 9.33 -34.08
C ASP A 251 22.66 9.15 -35.06
N ARG A 252 23.65 10.04 -35.01
CA ARG A 252 24.83 10.04 -35.90
C ARG A 252 25.96 10.86 -35.28
N VAL A 253 27.18 10.56 -35.71
CA VAL A 253 28.38 11.29 -35.30
C VAL A 253 29.03 11.85 -36.54
N GLU A 254 29.26 13.15 -36.55
CA GLU A 254 29.97 13.85 -37.61
C GLU A 254 31.43 14.04 -37.16
N TYR A 255 32.35 13.41 -37.90
CA TYR A 255 33.77 13.49 -37.63
C TYR A 255 34.57 13.27 -38.93
N PRO A 256 35.53 14.16 -39.25
CA PRO A 256 35.74 15.47 -38.61
C PRO A 256 34.55 16.41 -38.89
N SER A 257 34.19 17.26 -37.93
CA SER A 257 33.05 18.18 -38.11
C SER A 257 33.33 19.30 -39.11
N GLY A 258 32.28 19.81 -39.77
CA GLY A 258 32.37 21.00 -40.62
C GLY A 258 32.82 20.76 -42.07
N GLN A 259 33.03 19.51 -42.47
CA GLN A 259 33.31 19.18 -43.87
C GLN A 259 32.06 19.28 -44.77
N VAL A 260 32.26 19.67 -46.03
CA VAL A 260 31.22 19.72 -47.07
C VAL A 260 31.69 18.89 -48.27
N PRO A 261 31.02 17.77 -48.62
CA PRO A 261 29.81 17.22 -47.98
C PRO A 261 30.08 16.71 -46.56
N GLN A 262 29.05 16.72 -45.71
CA GLN A 262 29.13 16.20 -44.34
C GLN A 262 29.52 14.73 -44.35
N GLN A 263 30.51 14.36 -43.54
CA GLN A 263 30.95 12.98 -43.35
C GLN A 263 30.45 12.47 -42.00
N PHE A 264 29.82 11.28 -41.99
CA PHE A 264 29.35 10.64 -40.77
C PHE A 264 30.19 9.40 -40.48
N SER A 265 30.71 9.33 -39.27
CA SER A 265 31.44 8.15 -38.79
C SER A 265 30.47 7.05 -38.35
N ASN A 266 30.82 5.80 -38.60
CA ASN A 266 30.12 4.66 -38.01
C ASN A 266 30.36 4.66 -36.50
N LYS A 267 29.35 4.20 -35.76
CA LYS A 267 29.35 4.24 -34.30
C LYS A 267 28.69 3.01 -33.72
N GLU A 268 29.19 2.62 -32.57
CA GLU A 268 28.58 1.68 -31.64
C GLU A 268 28.40 2.38 -30.29
N VAL A 269 27.30 2.10 -29.60
CA VAL A 269 27.02 2.68 -28.29
C VAL A 269 26.78 1.53 -27.32
N TRP A 270 27.61 1.43 -26.29
CA TRP A 270 27.49 0.43 -25.23
C TRP A 270 27.41 1.12 -23.87
N GLY A 271 26.23 1.07 -23.23
CA GLY A 271 25.96 1.84 -22.01
C GLY A 271 26.14 3.34 -22.26
N THR A 272 27.08 3.96 -21.55
CA THR A 272 27.42 5.39 -21.71
C THR A 272 28.60 5.63 -22.63
N ILE A 273 29.18 4.60 -23.24
CA ILE A 273 30.37 4.75 -24.09
C ILE A 273 29.98 4.71 -25.56
N LEU A 274 30.42 5.73 -26.30
CA LEU A 274 30.32 5.83 -27.76
C LEU A 274 31.64 5.42 -28.38
N THR A 275 31.67 4.30 -29.10
CA THR A 275 32.83 3.82 -29.85
C THR A 275 32.68 4.17 -31.33
N LEU A 276 33.67 4.85 -31.91
CA LEU A 276 33.75 5.08 -33.34
C LEU A 276 34.41 3.87 -34.03
N THR A 277 33.65 3.20 -34.88
CA THR A 277 34.06 1.95 -35.53
C THR A 277 34.66 2.16 -36.93
N GLY A 278 34.82 3.43 -37.35
CA GLY A 278 35.42 3.82 -38.64
C GLY A 278 34.44 3.74 -39.82
N ALA A 279 34.48 4.72 -40.73
CA ALA A 279 33.56 4.81 -41.87
C ALA A 279 34.19 4.62 -43.25
N HIS A 280 35.49 4.86 -43.45
CA HIS A 280 36.10 4.75 -44.77
C HIS A 280 37.64 4.66 -44.62
N MET A 281 38.22 3.56 -45.11
CA MET A 281 39.68 3.33 -45.22
C MET A 281 40.46 3.31 -43.90
N THR A 282 40.64 2.10 -43.35
CA THR A 282 41.42 1.79 -42.13
C THR A 282 40.95 2.52 -40.86
N GLN A 283 41.04 1.84 -39.72
CA GLN A 283 40.67 2.42 -38.43
C GLN A 283 41.77 3.38 -37.98
N GLU A 284 41.86 4.56 -38.60
CA GLU A 284 42.72 5.63 -38.10
C GLU A 284 42.08 6.24 -36.85
N GLU A 285 42.86 6.35 -35.76
CA GLU A 285 42.43 7.00 -34.53
C GLU A 285 42.04 8.46 -34.78
N MET A 286 41.09 9.00 -34.01
CA MET A 286 40.80 10.42 -34.08
C MET A 286 42.05 11.25 -33.78
N SER A 287 42.29 12.30 -34.55
CA SER A 287 43.37 13.26 -34.27
C SER A 287 42.97 14.24 -33.17
N ASP A 288 43.91 14.56 -32.30
CA ASP A 288 43.70 15.54 -31.22
C ASP A 288 43.39 16.94 -31.78
N ALA A 289 42.73 17.75 -30.96
CA ALA A 289 42.21 19.09 -31.25
C ALA A 289 41.18 19.16 -32.41
N GLN A 290 40.73 18.02 -32.94
CA GLN A 290 39.66 18.01 -33.93
C GLN A 290 38.27 18.04 -33.28
N HIS A 291 37.30 18.55 -34.02
CA HIS A 291 35.93 18.70 -33.54
C HIS A 291 35.08 17.51 -33.96
N LEU A 292 34.26 17.04 -33.03
CA LEU A 292 33.31 15.95 -33.21
C LEU A 292 31.92 16.43 -32.82
N VAL A 293 30.93 16.22 -33.69
CA VAL A 293 29.53 16.60 -33.40
C VAL A 293 28.69 15.34 -33.23
N ILE A 294 28.19 15.15 -32.01
CA ILE A 294 27.26 14.10 -31.64
C ILE A 294 25.84 14.62 -31.87
N LYS A 295 25.10 14.02 -32.80
CA LYS A 295 23.67 14.29 -32.99
C LYS A 295 22.91 13.17 -32.28
N TYR A 296 22.06 13.54 -31.33
CA TYR A 296 21.43 12.58 -30.42
C TYR A 296 19.96 12.94 -30.15
N TYR A 297 19.25 11.96 -29.62
CA TYR A 297 17.90 12.10 -29.13
C TYR A 297 17.94 12.24 -27.61
N ALA A 298 17.21 13.22 -27.11
CA ALA A 298 17.15 13.63 -25.73
C ALA A 298 15.71 13.61 -25.20
N SER A 299 15.56 13.45 -23.89
CA SER A 299 14.26 13.62 -23.24
C SER A 299 13.77 15.07 -23.35
N HIS A 300 12.47 15.24 -23.39
CA HIS A 300 11.86 16.55 -23.24
C HIS A 300 11.84 16.94 -21.76
N SER A 301 12.27 18.17 -21.45
CA SER A 301 12.04 18.75 -20.13
C SER A 301 10.55 19.13 -19.95
N PRO A 302 9.94 18.78 -18.80
CA PRO A 302 8.61 19.27 -18.44
C PRO A 302 8.64 20.79 -18.23
N PRO A 303 7.48 21.48 -18.29
CA PRO A 303 7.41 22.90 -17.96
C PRO A 303 7.74 23.10 -16.47
N ALA A 304 8.48 24.16 -16.17
CA ALA A 304 8.80 24.58 -14.81
C ALA A 304 8.04 25.87 -14.44
N ALA A 305 8.31 26.41 -13.25
CA ALA A 305 7.69 27.64 -12.76
C ALA A 305 7.92 28.84 -13.71
N GLN A 306 9.13 28.93 -14.28
CA GLN A 306 9.61 30.08 -15.05
C GLN A 306 9.90 29.74 -16.52
N SER A 307 9.94 28.46 -16.88
CA SER A 307 10.26 28.00 -18.23
C SER A 307 9.16 27.09 -18.77
N PRO A 308 8.78 27.23 -20.05
CA PRO A 308 7.89 26.27 -20.70
C PRO A 308 8.61 24.94 -20.94
N GLY A 309 7.85 23.90 -21.27
CA GLY A 309 8.39 22.63 -21.69
C GLY A 309 9.25 22.76 -22.96
N SER A 310 10.16 21.81 -23.17
CA SER A 310 11.05 21.82 -24.35
C SER A 310 10.41 21.31 -25.63
N TYR A 311 9.19 20.78 -25.57
CA TYR A 311 8.45 20.27 -26.72
C TYR A 311 7.79 21.41 -27.52
N PRO A 312 7.50 21.20 -28.81
CA PRO A 312 6.78 22.19 -29.62
C PRO A 312 5.39 22.52 -29.04
N SER A 313 5.00 23.80 -29.09
CA SER A 313 3.74 24.28 -28.48
C SER A 313 2.47 23.67 -29.08
N TYR A 314 2.52 23.12 -30.30
CA TYR A 314 1.36 22.42 -30.88
C TYR A 314 1.05 21.09 -30.17
N LEU A 315 1.98 20.57 -29.37
CA LEU A 315 1.80 19.38 -28.53
C LEU A 315 1.29 19.71 -27.13
N ASP A 316 1.11 21.00 -26.77
CA ASP A 316 0.70 21.40 -25.43
C ASP A 316 -0.63 20.73 -25.02
N THR A 317 -1.62 20.71 -25.91
CA THR A 317 -2.92 20.08 -25.66
C THR A 317 -2.81 18.56 -25.53
N THR A 318 -1.95 17.92 -26.33
CA THR A 318 -1.75 16.46 -26.25
C THR A 318 -1.11 16.07 -24.92
N VAL A 319 -0.09 16.80 -24.47
CA VAL A 319 0.55 16.58 -23.16
C VAL A 319 -0.45 16.82 -22.03
N GLN A 320 -1.26 17.88 -22.13
CA GLN A 320 -2.33 18.17 -21.15
C GLN A 320 -3.36 17.03 -21.06
N GLN A 321 -3.83 16.50 -22.20
CA GLN A 321 -4.77 15.38 -22.23
C GLN A 321 -4.17 14.08 -21.67
N ALA A 322 -2.90 13.81 -21.94
CA ALA A 322 -2.21 12.66 -21.37
C ALA A 322 -2.04 12.81 -19.84
N ALA A 323 -1.70 14.01 -19.37
CA ALA A 323 -1.58 14.31 -17.95
C ALA A 323 -2.94 14.21 -17.21
N SER A 324 -4.05 14.64 -17.83
CA SER A 324 -5.38 14.46 -17.25
C SER A 324 -5.80 13.00 -17.18
N ALA A 325 -5.48 12.19 -18.21
CA ALA A 325 -5.69 10.74 -18.17
C ALA A 325 -4.89 10.08 -17.01
N TYR A 326 -3.62 10.48 -16.82
CA TYR A 326 -2.81 9.99 -15.71
C TYR A 326 -3.41 10.34 -14.34
N ALA A 327 -3.91 11.56 -14.18
CA ALA A 327 -4.61 11.94 -12.95
C ALA A 327 -5.81 11.01 -12.71
N LEU A 328 -6.69 10.83 -13.72
CA LEU A 328 -7.86 9.96 -13.59
C LEU A 328 -7.50 8.51 -13.22
N PHE A 329 -6.44 7.94 -13.82
CA PHE A 329 -5.97 6.60 -13.46
C PHE A 329 -5.49 6.52 -12.01
N ILE A 330 -4.76 7.52 -11.52
CA ILE A 330 -4.34 7.57 -10.12
C ILE A 330 -5.57 7.65 -9.19
N LYS A 331 -6.62 8.40 -9.57
CA LYS A 331 -7.85 8.46 -8.76
C LYS A 331 -8.56 7.12 -8.68
N ALA A 332 -8.67 6.43 -9.82
CA ALA A 332 -9.30 5.12 -9.89
C ALA A 332 -8.60 4.12 -8.96
N LEU A 333 -7.25 4.10 -8.97
CA LEU A 333 -6.46 3.27 -8.07
C LEU A 333 -6.66 3.65 -6.58
N GLN A 334 -6.76 4.94 -6.28
CA GLN A 334 -7.05 5.39 -4.91
C GLN A 334 -8.41 4.87 -4.42
N TRP A 335 -9.43 4.94 -5.27
CA TRP A 335 -10.77 4.44 -4.93
C TRP A 335 -10.82 2.93 -4.82
N GLU A 336 -10.10 2.20 -5.66
CA GLU A 336 -9.93 0.75 -5.54
C GLU A 336 -9.32 0.38 -4.17
N HIS A 337 -8.22 1.04 -3.78
CA HIS A 337 -7.58 0.80 -2.50
C HIS A 337 -8.48 1.14 -1.30
N GLN A 338 -9.24 2.24 -1.39
CA GLN A 338 -10.23 2.59 -0.37
C GLN A 338 -11.32 1.52 -0.28
N SER A 339 -11.83 1.02 -1.42
CA SER A 339 -12.82 -0.05 -1.44
C SER A 339 -12.31 -1.32 -0.76
N VAL A 340 -11.05 -1.70 -0.99
CA VAL A 340 -10.42 -2.85 -0.30
C VAL A 340 -10.37 -2.64 1.22
N THR A 341 -10.05 -1.42 1.66
CA THR A 341 -10.02 -1.05 3.08
C THR A 341 -11.41 -1.11 3.71
N ASP A 342 -12.44 -0.62 3.01
CA ASP A 342 -13.82 -0.65 3.45
C ASP A 342 -14.35 -2.10 3.54
N PHE A 343 -13.97 -2.97 2.60
CA PHE A 343 -14.28 -4.40 2.66
C PHE A 343 -13.57 -5.10 3.83
N ALA A 344 -12.31 -4.78 4.09
CA ALA A 344 -11.60 -5.31 5.25
C ALA A 344 -12.27 -4.90 6.57
N SER A 345 -12.69 -3.64 6.68
CA SER A 345 -13.44 -3.12 7.83
C SER A 345 -14.79 -3.83 7.99
N SER A 346 -15.51 -4.05 6.89
CA SER A 346 -16.78 -4.79 6.87
C SER A 346 -16.60 -6.24 7.34
N ARG A 347 -15.52 -6.91 6.90
CA ARG A 347 -15.17 -8.28 7.36
C ARG A 347 -14.89 -8.33 8.86
N THR A 348 -14.18 -7.35 9.41
CA THR A 348 -13.95 -7.24 10.86
C THR A 348 -15.26 -7.08 11.62
N ALA A 349 -16.18 -6.23 11.13
CA ALA A 349 -17.50 -6.06 11.74
C ALA A 349 -18.31 -7.37 11.73
N LEU A 350 -18.26 -8.14 10.64
CA LEU A 350 -18.89 -9.48 10.56
C LEU A 350 -18.23 -10.50 11.51
N GLY A 351 -16.92 -10.42 11.73
CA GLY A 351 -16.21 -11.22 12.73
C GLY A 351 -16.70 -10.95 14.16
N ASN A 352 -16.89 -9.67 14.51
CA ASN A 352 -17.43 -9.27 15.81
C ASN A 352 -18.87 -9.78 16.03
N LEU A 353 -19.70 -9.77 14.98
CA LEU A 353 -21.05 -10.35 15.03
C LEU A 353 -21.00 -11.85 15.32
N THR A 354 -20.05 -12.57 14.71
CA THR A 354 -19.84 -14.00 14.96
C THR A 354 -19.45 -14.27 16.43
N ALA A 355 -18.55 -13.46 17.00
CA ALA A 355 -18.17 -13.57 18.42
C ALA A 355 -19.36 -13.31 19.36
N ALA A 356 -20.17 -12.29 19.08
CA ALA A 356 -21.40 -12.02 19.82
C ALA A 356 -22.38 -13.19 19.76
N HIS A 357 -22.52 -13.84 18.59
CA HIS A 357 -23.38 -15.02 18.43
C HIS A 357 -22.86 -16.23 19.23
N THR A 358 -21.54 -16.41 19.33
CA THR A 358 -20.93 -17.43 20.19
C THR A 358 -21.22 -17.17 21.67
N LEU A 359 -21.08 -15.93 22.14
CA LEU A 359 -21.41 -15.56 23.52
C LEU A 359 -22.90 -15.75 23.83
N ALA A 360 -23.77 -15.36 22.90
CA ALA A 360 -25.22 -15.59 23.03
C ALA A 360 -25.54 -17.09 23.10
N THR A 361 -24.87 -17.92 22.28
CA THR A 361 -24.99 -19.37 22.32
C THR A 361 -24.54 -19.95 23.67
N ALA A 362 -23.41 -19.49 24.22
CA ALA A 362 -22.92 -19.92 25.52
C ALA A 362 -23.83 -19.48 26.68
N ALA A 363 -24.36 -18.25 26.63
CA ALA A 363 -25.33 -17.76 27.60
C ALA A 363 -26.62 -18.60 27.57
N LEU A 364 -27.13 -18.92 26.37
CA LEU A 364 -28.27 -19.80 26.21
C LEU A 364 -28.02 -21.20 26.81
N ALA A 365 -26.85 -21.78 26.59
CA ALA A 365 -26.49 -23.06 27.19
C ALA A 365 -26.51 -23.02 28.74
N LYS A 366 -26.00 -21.94 29.35
CA LYS A 366 -26.06 -21.76 30.82
C LYS A 366 -27.50 -21.62 31.33
N VAL A 367 -28.36 -20.91 30.59
CA VAL A 367 -29.79 -20.81 30.90
C VAL A 367 -30.44 -22.19 30.86
N ILE A 368 -30.16 -22.99 29.83
CA ILE A 368 -30.61 -24.39 29.72
C ILE A 368 -30.16 -25.22 30.93
N THR A 369 -28.88 -25.16 31.32
CA THR A 369 -28.38 -25.90 32.50
C THR A 369 -29.08 -25.48 33.79
N TYR A 370 -29.27 -24.18 34.01
CA TYR A 370 -29.99 -23.67 35.19
C TYR A 370 -31.44 -24.16 35.22
N LEU A 371 -32.11 -24.16 34.07
CA LEU A 371 -33.47 -24.69 33.88
C LEU A 371 -33.60 -26.15 34.28
N GLU A 372 -32.68 -26.98 33.82
CA GLU A 372 -32.66 -28.41 34.14
C GLU A 372 -32.43 -28.66 35.65
N SER A 373 -31.82 -27.70 36.34
CA SER A 373 -31.43 -27.80 37.75
C SER A 373 -32.49 -27.25 38.74
N ASN A 374 -33.56 -26.59 38.28
CA ASN A 374 -34.48 -25.85 39.14
C ASN A 374 -35.78 -26.62 39.46
N THR A 375 -36.20 -26.66 40.73
CA THR A 375 -37.23 -27.56 41.27
C THR A 375 -38.63 -26.93 41.48
N SER A 376 -38.83 -25.64 41.23
CA SER A 376 -40.17 -25.01 41.33
C SER A 376 -40.93 -25.00 39.99
N GLU A 377 -42.18 -25.48 39.97
CA GLU A 377 -42.94 -25.71 38.72
C GLU A 377 -43.27 -24.43 37.93
N ASP A 378 -43.62 -23.32 38.60
CA ASP A 378 -43.99 -22.07 37.91
C ASP A 378 -42.80 -21.36 37.25
N ALA A 379 -41.62 -21.43 37.88
CA ALA A 379 -40.39 -20.92 37.27
C ALA A 379 -40.03 -21.73 36.03
N LYS A 380 -40.26 -23.06 36.07
CA LYS A 380 -40.01 -23.96 34.96
C LYS A 380 -40.87 -23.64 33.74
N PHE A 381 -42.14 -23.28 33.93
CA PHE A 381 -43.05 -22.94 32.83
C PHE A 381 -42.64 -21.66 32.09
N TRP A 382 -42.47 -20.55 32.81
CA TRP A 382 -42.13 -19.26 32.17
C TRP A 382 -40.74 -19.28 31.54
N LEU A 383 -39.81 -20.00 32.17
CA LEU A 383 -38.44 -20.10 31.69
C LEU A 383 -38.33 -21.06 30.48
N THR A 384 -39.21 -22.06 30.36
CA THR A 384 -39.37 -22.87 29.13
C THR A 384 -39.85 -22.01 27.96
N LYS A 385 -40.80 -21.10 28.21
CA LYS A 385 -41.26 -20.14 27.20
C LYS A 385 -40.14 -19.20 26.75
N ILE A 386 -39.42 -18.59 27.69
CA ILE A 386 -38.28 -17.71 27.38
C ILE A 386 -37.23 -18.45 26.56
N THR A 387 -36.93 -19.71 26.90
CA THR A 387 -35.95 -20.53 26.15
C THR A 387 -36.42 -20.83 24.74
N THR A 388 -37.71 -21.13 24.58
CA THR A 388 -38.33 -21.35 23.26
C THR A 388 -38.28 -20.09 22.41
N ASP A 389 -38.62 -18.95 23.00
CA ASP A 389 -38.61 -17.65 22.32
C ASP A 389 -37.18 -17.24 21.92
N ILE A 390 -36.18 -17.47 22.79
CA ILE A 390 -34.76 -17.23 22.47
C ILE A 390 -34.27 -18.17 21.36
N ALA A 391 -34.64 -19.45 21.38
CA ALA A 391 -34.29 -20.39 20.31
C ALA A 391 -34.92 -19.99 18.96
N GLY A 392 -36.17 -19.51 18.98
CA GLY A 392 -36.82 -18.92 17.82
C GLY A 392 -36.09 -17.67 17.32
N LEU A 393 -35.71 -16.77 18.23
CA LEU A 393 -34.96 -15.57 17.89
C LEU A 393 -33.61 -15.92 17.25
N ARG A 394 -32.88 -16.88 17.81
CA ARG A 394 -31.61 -17.38 17.25
C ARG A 394 -31.77 -17.95 15.86
N THR A 395 -32.80 -18.77 15.64
CA THR A 395 -33.09 -19.35 14.32
C THR A 395 -33.38 -18.25 13.30
N ASN A 396 -34.15 -17.23 13.70
CA ASN A 396 -34.43 -16.09 12.85
C ASN A 396 -33.18 -15.25 12.55
N THR A 397 -32.30 -15.05 13.54
CA THR A 397 -31.02 -14.35 13.35
C THR A 397 -30.09 -15.11 12.41
N LEU A 398 -29.96 -16.43 12.58
CA LEU A 398 -29.16 -17.28 11.69
C LEU A 398 -29.71 -17.26 10.26
N THR A 399 -31.02 -17.36 10.10
CA THR A 399 -31.67 -17.27 8.79
C THR A 399 -31.45 -15.90 8.14
N ALA A 400 -31.50 -14.82 8.93
CA ALA A 400 -31.20 -13.47 8.44
C ALA A 400 -29.71 -13.32 8.07
N GLN A 401 -28.80 -13.94 8.81
CA GLN A 401 -27.37 -13.97 8.52
C GLN A 401 -27.08 -14.74 7.22
N ASP A 402 -27.68 -15.91 7.04
CA ASP A 402 -27.55 -16.70 5.80
C ASP A 402 -28.15 -15.96 4.60
N GLY A 403 -29.26 -15.25 4.81
CA GLY A 403 -29.86 -14.36 3.81
C GLY A 403 -28.92 -13.22 3.43
N ALA A 404 -28.29 -12.57 4.41
CA ALA A 404 -27.31 -11.51 4.19
C ALA A 404 -26.06 -12.04 3.47
N ALA A 405 -25.53 -13.20 3.87
CA ALA A 405 -24.39 -13.84 3.23
C ALA A 405 -24.70 -14.24 1.78
N THR A 406 -25.89 -14.76 1.52
CA THR A 406 -26.36 -15.05 0.16
C THR A 406 -26.51 -13.78 -0.68
N ALA A 407 -27.04 -12.70 -0.09
CA ALA A 407 -27.15 -11.41 -0.77
C ALA A 407 -25.78 -10.81 -1.08
N LEU A 408 -24.83 -10.89 -0.15
CA LEU A 408 -23.43 -10.50 -0.36
C LEU A 408 -22.78 -11.34 -1.46
N GLY A 409 -22.96 -12.66 -1.48
CA GLY A 409 -22.46 -13.51 -2.56
C GLY A 409 -23.05 -13.17 -3.93
N LYS A 410 -24.30 -12.71 -3.97
CA LYS A 410 -24.92 -12.19 -5.21
C LYS A 410 -24.36 -10.83 -5.61
N VAL A 411 -24.06 -9.95 -4.64
CA VAL A 411 -23.39 -8.66 -4.90
C VAL A 411 -21.97 -8.91 -5.42
N ASP A 412 -21.21 -9.83 -4.83
CA ASP A 412 -19.89 -10.24 -5.32
C ASP A 412 -19.97 -10.81 -6.74
N THR A 413 -20.95 -11.70 -6.99
CA THR A 413 -21.17 -12.26 -8.33
C THR A 413 -21.58 -11.18 -9.33
N TYR A 414 -22.34 -10.17 -8.90
CA TYR A 414 -22.80 -9.08 -9.76
C TYR A 414 -21.67 -8.08 -10.05
N LEU A 415 -20.88 -7.70 -9.04
CA LEU A 415 -19.69 -6.84 -9.19
C LEU A 415 -18.63 -7.49 -10.07
N ALA A 416 -18.49 -8.82 -9.98
CA ALA A 416 -17.63 -9.58 -10.89
C ALA A 416 -18.11 -9.57 -12.35
N ASN A 417 -19.38 -9.24 -12.60
CA ASN A 417 -20.02 -9.48 -13.91
C ASN A 417 -20.65 -8.24 -14.59
N ASN A 418 -20.62 -7.02 -14.03
CA ASN A 418 -21.42 -5.93 -14.60
C ASN A 418 -20.72 -4.55 -14.70
N THR A 419 -20.73 -3.97 -15.91
CA THR A 419 -19.96 -2.76 -16.31
C THR A 419 -20.81 -1.59 -16.87
N SER A 420 -22.12 -1.46 -16.62
CA SER A 420 -22.90 -0.33 -17.17
C SER A 420 -24.06 0.24 -16.32
N GLU A 421 -24.53 1.43 -16.71
CA GLU A 421 -25.27 2.49 -15.97
C GLU A 421 -26.61 2.15 -15.27
N ASP A 422 -27.23 0.98 -15.48
CA ASP A 422 -28.54 0.64 -14.86
C ASP A 422 -28.48 0.40 -13.35
N SER A 423 -27.28 0.12 -12.82
CA SER A 423 -27.03 -0.17 -11.41
C SER A 423 -27.36 1.01 -10.48
N VAL A 424 -27.20 2.25 -10.95
CA VAL A 424 -27.42 3.47 -10.14
C VAL A 424 -28.91 3.70 -9.84
N PHE A 425 -29.79 3.41 -10.80
CA PHE A 425 -31.25 3.58 -10.62
C PHE A 425 -31.80 2.59 -9.58
N TRP A 426 -31.40 1.32 -9.67
CA TRP A 426 -31.90 0.28 -8.77
C TRP A 426 -31.27 0.35 -7.38
N LEU A 427 -29.99 0.75 -7.24
CA LEU A 427 -29.40 1.00 -5.92
C LEU A 427 -30.13 2.13 -5.19
N THR A 428 -30.52 3.19 -5.92
CA THR A 428 -31.24 4.33 -5.32
C THR A 428 -32.59 3.86 -4.77
N LYS A 429 -33.33 3.03 -5.52
CA LYS A 429 -34.64 2.52 -5.11
C LYS A 429 -34.56 1.55 -3.92
N ILE A 430 -33.58 0.65 -3.94
CA ILE A 430 -33.32 -0.29 -2.83
C ILE A 430 -32.96 0.47 -1.55
N THR A 431 -32.18 1.55 -1.68
CA THR A 431 -31.78 2.38 -0.53
C THR A 431 -33.00 3.10 0.08
N THR A 432 -33.93 3.58 -0.75
CA THR A 432 -35.18 4.20 -0.29
C THR A 432 -36.09 3.20 0.41
N ASP A 433 -36.32 2.02 -0.17
CA ASP A 433 -37.22 1.02 0.41
C ASP A 433 -36.70 0.47 1.76
N ILE A 434 -35.38 0.37 1.93
CA ILE A 434 -34.75 -0.01 3.21
C ILE A 434 -34.97 1.06 4.29
N ALA A 435 -34.93 2.34 3.93
CA ALA A 435 -35.16 3.44 4.86
C ALA A 435 -36.62 3.46 5.36
N ASP A 436 -37.57 3.21 4.46
CA ASP A 436 -39.00 3.16 4.80
C ASP A 436 -39.32 1.96 5.69
N LEU A 437 -38.72 0.80 5.41
CA LEU A 437 -38.88 -0.39 6.25
C LEU A 437 -38.32 -0.17 7.67
N ARG A 438 -37.16 0.48 7.78
CA ARG A 438 -36.55 0.82 9.10
C ARG A 438 -37.47 1.74 9.90
N THR A 439 -38.06 2.74 9.25
CA THR A 439 -39.00 3.68 9.86
C THR A 439 -40.25 2.96 10.37
N ALA A 440 -40.82 2.04 9.58
CA ALA A 440 -42.00 1.27 9.96
C ALA A 440 -41.72 0.32 11.15
N ILE A 441 -40.54 -0.31 11.19
CA ILE A 441 -40.12 -1.17 12.31
C ILE A 441 -39.96 -0.34 13.59
N GLN A 442 -39.31 0.83 13.51
CA GLN A 442 -39.15 1.71 14.67
C GLN A 442 -40.51 2.18 15.22
N ALA A 443 -41.46 2.52 14.35
CA ALA A 443 -42.81 2.89 14.75
C ALA A 443 -43.54 1.73 15.46
N ALA A 444 -43.41 0.50 14.94
CA ALA A 444 -44.00 -0.69 15.56
C ALA A 444 -43.36 -1.01 16.93
N MET A 445 -42.04 -0.87 17.04
CA MET A 445 -41.31 -1.10 18.29
C MET A 445 -41.68 -0.05 19.35
N ALA A 446 -41.81 1.22 18.94
CA ALA A 446 -42.27 2.29 19.83
C ALA A 446 -43.71 2.04 20.32
N ALA A 447 -44.61 1.57 19.45
CA ALA A 447 -45.98 1.21 19.84
C ALA A 447 -46.00 0.03 20.84
N ALA A 448 -45.17 -0.98 20.63
CA ALA A 448 -45.05 -2.11 21.55
C ALA A 448 -44.50 -1.68 22.92
N VAL A 449 -43.46 -0.83 22.95
CA VAL A 449 -42.90 -0.29 24.20
C VAL A 449 -43.95 0.55 24.95
N THR A 450 -44.74 1.37 24.25
CA THR A 450 -45.85 2.11 24.88
C THR A 450 -46.88 1.16 25.49
N GLY A 451 -47.27 0.09 24.78
CA GLY A 451 -48.18 -0.93 25.29
C GLY A 451 -47.65 -1.63 26.55
N PHE A 452 -46.37 -1.98 26.57
CA PHE A 452 -45.73 -2.58 27.75
C PHE A 452 -45.60 -1.58 28.93
N ASN A 453 -45.30 -0.31 28.65
CA ASN A 453 -45.20 0.72 29.69
C ASN A 453 -46.56 1.08 30.30
N GLU A 454 -47.66 1.04 29.53
CA GLU A 454 -49.02 1.18 30.09
C GLU A 454 -49.39 0.02 31.00
N VAL A 455 -48.96 -1.20 30.68
CA VAL A 455 -49.14 -2.39 31.53
C VAL A 455 -48.36 -2.24 32.83
N TRP A 456 -47.15 -1.68 32.79
CA TRP A 456 -46.31 -1.51 33.98
C TRP A 456 -46.79 -0.37 34.89
N THR A 457 -47.10 0.80 34.32
CA THR A 457 -47.47 1.99 35.10
C THR A 457 -48.88 1.96 35.69
N LYS A 458 -49.79 1.14 35.16
CA LYS A 458 -51.15 0.96 35.71
C LYS A 458 -51.34 -0.30 36.57
N SER A 459 -50.34 -1.17 36.70
CA SER A 459 -50.56 -2.48 37.36
C SER A 459 -49.66 -2.82 38.54
N LEU A 460 -48.85 -1.88 39.06
CA LEU A 460 -48.10 -2.15 40.29
C LEU A 460 -48.19 -1.04 41.35
N ASP A 461 -48.62 0.17 41.00
CA ASP A 461 -48.90 1.22 42.00
C ASP A 461 -50.40 1.53 42.09
N LYS A 462 -51.01 0.94 43.12
CA LYS A 462 -52.26 1.34 43.78
C LYS A 462 -53.47 1.59 42.86
N VAL A 463 -54.15 0.50 42.48
CA VAL A 463 -55.56 0.58 42.09
C VAL A 463 -56.36 0.98 43.34
N THR A 464 -56.88 2.20 43.38
CA THR A 464 -57.59 2.77 44.54
C THR A 464 -59.07 2.39 44.63
N THR A 465 -59.61 1.66 43.65
CA THR A 465 -60.99 1.17 43.66
C THR A 465 -61.13 -0.16 42.91
N GLY A 466 -61.76 -1.14 43.56
CA GLY A 466 -61.98 -2.49 43.03
C GLY A 466 -61.45 -3.59 43.96
N ALA A 467 -61.74 -4.85 43.62
CA ALA A 467 -61.49 -6.03 44.46
C ALA A 467 -60.02 -6.22 44.90
N GLU A 468 -59.06 -5.59 44.21
CA GLU A 468 -57.64 -5.61 44.55
C GLU A 468 -57.29 -4.60 45.68
N ALA A 469 -58.01 -3.49 45.80
CA ALA A 469 -57.89 -2.55 46.92
C ALA A 469 -58.46 -3.11 48.24
N LEU A 470 -59.43 -4.03 48.12
CA LEU A 470 -59.99 -4.76 49.25
C LEU A 470 -59.05 -5.84 49.80
N LEU A 471 -57.95 -6.18 49.12
CA LEU A 471 -56.94 -7.12 49.63
C LEU A 471 -55.91 -6.43 50.53
N ASP A 472 -55.49 -5.21 50.21
CA ASP A 472 -54.53 -4.45 51.03
C ASP A 472 -55.16 -3.87 52.31
N THR A 473 -56.50 -3.79 52.40
CA THR A 473 -57.24 -3.31 53.58
C THR A 473 -58.17 -4.35 54.21
N GLY A 474 -58.44 -5.47 53.52
CA GLY A 474 -59.48 -6.44 53.92
C GLY A 474 -59.03 -7.50 54.90
N ASP A 475 -57.73 -7.65 55.16
CA ASP A 475 -57.25 -8.56 56.21
C ASP A 475 -57.75 -8.11 57.61
N ASP A 476 -58.02 -6.81 57.78
CA ASP A 476 -58.60 -6.24 58.99
C ASP A 476 -60.14 -6.39 59.11
N LEU A 477 -60.84 -6.70 58.01
CA LEU A 477 -62.31 -6.84 57.99
C LEU A 477 -62.80 -8.29 57.98
N ILE A 478 -62.01 -9.23 57.43
CA ILE A 478 -62.31 -10.67 57.47
C ILE A 478 -62.36 -11.20 58.91
N ASN A 479 -61.61 -10.58 59.84
CA ASN A 479 -61.67 -10.93 61.26
C ASN A 479 -62.76 -10.17 62.05
N LYS A 480 -63.49 -9.22 61.43
CA LYS A 480 -64.48 -8.37 62.14
C LYS A 480 -65.94 -8.63 61.78
N VAL A 481 -66.24 -9.19 60.62
CA VAL A 481 -67.60 -9.61 60.28
C VAL A 481 -67.62 -11.12 60.20
N ASN A 482 -68.16 -11.73 61.25
CA ASN A 482 -68.34 -13.17 61.41
C ASN A 482 -69.36 -13.70 60.39
N ASP A 483 -68.96 -13.73 59.13
CA ASP A 483 -69.71 -14.31 58.00
C ASP A 483 -68.85 -15.42 57.36
N GLY A 484 -68.30 -16.28 58.22
CA GLY A 484 -67.42 -17.39 57.85
C GLY A 484 -68.07 -18.41 56.90
N GLU A 485 -69.38 -18.36 56.72
CA GLU A 485 -70.11 -19.26 55.83
C GLU A 485 -69.98 -18.87 54.34
N ARG A 486 -69.63 -17.61 54.02
CA ARG A 486 -69.54 -17.11 52.62
C ARG A 486 -68.13 -16.81 52.12
N VAL A 487 -67.11 -17.03 52.96
CA VAL A 487 -65.70 -16.87 52.58
C VAL A 487 -65.35 -17.71 51.33
N PRO A 488 -65.76 -18.98 51.20
CA PRO A 488 -65.49 -19.75 49.99
C PRO A 488 -66.13 -19.15 48.73
N ASP A 489 -67.34 -18.60 48.84
CA ASP A 489 -68.04 -17.97 47.72
C ASP A 489 -67.35 -16.69 47.25
N LEU A 490 -66.88 -15.86 48.18
CA LEU A 490 -66.13 -14.64 47.87
C LEU A 490 -64.77 -14.95 47.24
N TYR A 491 -64.05 -15.97 47.72
CA TYR A 491 -62.82 -16.44 47.08
C TYR A 491 -63.09 -17.04 45.70
N ALA A 492 -64.21 -17.75 45.52
CA ALA A 492 -64.62 -18.27 44.22
C ALA A 492 -64.98 -17.14 43.24
N GLU A 493 -65.69 -16.09 43.69
CA GLU A 493 -66.03 -14.92 42.88
C GLU A 493 -64.77 -14.08 42.55
N TYR A 494 -63.84 -13.97 43.49
CA TYR A 494 -62.52 -13.38 43.28
C TYR A 494 -61.70 -14.13 42.23
N ALA A 495 -61.62 -15.46 42.34
CA ALA A 495 -60.94 -16.30 41.35
C ALA A 495 -61.58 -16.16 39.97
N ARG A 496 -62.92 -16.13 39.88
CA ARG A 496 -63.64 -15.89 38.61
C ARG A 496 -63.31 -14.52 38.02
N THR A 497 -63.26 -13.46 38.83
CA THR A 497 -62.97 -12.10 38.35
C THR A 497 -61.53 -11.96 37.85
N ARG A 498 -60.57 -12.59 38.54
CA ARG A 498 -59.18 -12.67 38.07
C ARG A 498 -59.05 -13.45 36.76
N ILE A 499 -59.74 -14.59 36.65
CA ILE A 499 -59.77 -15.38 35.43
C ILE A 499 -60.38 -14.59 34.28
N GLN A 500 -61.48 -13.86 34.49
CA GLN A 500 -62.09 -13.01 33.47
C GLN A 500 -61.17 -11.87 33.04
N THR A 501 -60.46 -11.24 33.97
CA THR A 501 -59.50 -10.18 33.67
C THR A 501 -58.29 -10.70 32.91
N ALA A 502 -57.76 -11.87 33.31
CA ALA A 502 -56.70 -12.55 32.58
C ALA A 502 -57.17 -12.94 31.17
N ALA A 503 -58.37 -13.49 31.03
CA ALA A 503 -58.97 -13.85 29.74
C ALA A 503 -59.16 -12.64 28.82
N ALA A 504 -59.56 -11.48 29.36
CA ALA A 504 -59.66 -10.23 28.60
C ALA A 504 -58.28 -9.75 28.12
N ARG A 505 -57.24 -9.83 28.97
CA ARG A 505 -55.85 -9.49 28.61
C ARG A 505 -55.27 -10.44 27.56
N THR A 506 -55.51 -11.74 27.71
CA THR A 506 -55.14 -12.75 26.71
C THR A 506 -55.83 -12.49 25.38
N SER A 507 -57.11 -12.10 25.40
CA SER A 507 -57.85 -11.75 24.19
C SER A 507 -57.30 -10.49 23.50
N GLY A 508 -56.90 -9.47 24.26
CA GLY A 508 -56.25 -8.27 23.71
C GLY A 508 -54.88 -8.57 23.09
N ALA A 509 -54.05 -9.38 23.78
CA ALA A 509 -52.76 -9.82 23.25
C ALA A 509 -52.92 -10.67 21.98
N LEU A 510 -53.94 -11.52 21.92
CA LEU A 510 -54.29 -12.28 20.72
C LEU A 510 -54.70 -11.35 19.56
N GLY A 511 -55.40 -10.24 19.82
CA GLY A 511 -55.72 -9.23 18.81
C GLY A 511 -54.49 -8.60 18.17
N TYR A 512 -53.48 -8.22 18.98
CA TYR A 512 -52.21 -7.69 18.45
C TYR A 512 -51.41 -8.75 17.67
N LEU A 513 -51.41 -10.00 18.14
CA LEU A 513 -50.80 -11.09 17.40
C LEU A 513 -51.49 -11.33 16.06
N GLN A 514 -52.82 -11.26 16.00
CA GLN A 514 -53.59 -11.35 14.76
C GLN A 514 -53.24 -10.21 13.79
N GLU A 515 -53.03 -8.98 14.28
CA GLU A 515 -52.56 -7.87 13.43
C GLU A 515 -51.15 -8.11 12.89
N VAL A 516 -50.23 -8.62 13.73
CA VAL A 516 -48.88 -9.02 13.29
C VAL A 516 -48.95 -10.09 12.21
N PHE A 517 -49.81 -11.10 12.38
CA PHE A 517 -50.04 -12.11 11.35
C PHE A 517 -50.63 -11.53 10.06
N GLN A 518 -51.54 -10.56 10.15
CA GLN A 518 -52.07 -9.86 8.98
C GLN A 518 -50.97 -9.09 8.24
N ARG A 519 -50.07 -8.42 8.96
CA ARG A 519 -48.94 -7.68 8.37
C ARG A 519 -47.90 -8.62 7.75
N LEU A 520 -47.62 -9.76 8.38
CA LEU A 520 -46.79 -10.83 7.81
C LEU A 520 -47.43 -11.43 6.55
N SER A 521 -48.74 -11.60 6.54
CA SER A 521 -49.48 -12.05 5.36
C SER A 521 -49.38 -11.04 4.21
N ASN A 522 -49.46 -9.74 4.51
CA ASN A 522 -49.25 -8.69 3.51
C ASN A 522 -47.81 -8.69 2.97
N LEU A 523 -46.81 -8.86 3.85
CA LEU A 523 -45.41 -8.99 3.45
C LEU A 523 -45.20 -10.18 2.51
N ARG A 524 -45.80 -11.32 2.84
CA ARG A 524 -45.78 -12.51 1.98
C ARG A 524 -46.42 -12.25 0.62
N SER A 525 -47.55 -11.54 0.57
CA SER A 525 -48.17 -11.11 -0.68
C SER A 525 -47.22 -10.26 -1.53
N TYR A 526 -46.46 -9.33 -0.94
CA TYR A 526 -45.46 -8.56 -1.68
C TYR A 526 -44.30 -9.41 -2.20
N ILE A 527 -43.85 -10.39 -1.41
CA ILE A 527 -42.83 -11.35 -1.86
C ILE A 527 -43.35 -12.19 -3.04
N GLU A 528 -44.60 -12.65 -2.98
CA GLU A 528 -45.24 -13.41 -4.06
C GLU A 528 -45.44 -12.56 -5.33
N GLN A 529 -45.82 -11.29 -5.18
CA GLN A 529 -45.89 -10.34 -6.30
C GLN A 529 -44.49 -10.08 -6.91
N ALA A 530 -43.45 -9.91 -6.09
CA ALA A 530 -42.08 -9.77 -6.56
C ALA A 530 -41.61 -11.01 -7.35
N GLY A 531 -41.98 -12.22 -6.90
CA GLY A 531 -41.78 -13.44 -7.67
C GLY A 531 -42.58 -13.48 -8.99
N GLY A 532 -43.77 -12.89 -9.02
CA GLY A 532 -44.55 -12.65 -10.24
C GLY A 532 -43.80 -11.76 -11.24
N TRP A 533 -43.25 -10.63 -10.78
CA TRP A 533 -42.42 -9.75 -11.60
C TRP A 533 -41.14 -10.43 -12.08
N GLY A 534 -40.52 -11.26 -11.24
CA GLY A 534 -39.39 -12.08 -11.64
C GLY A 534 -39.70 -13.03 -12.80
N ARG A 535 -40.90 -13.64 -12.81
CA ARG A 535 -41.35 -14.49 -13.93
C ARG A 535 -41.62 -13.70 -15.21
N ILE A 536 -42.22 -12.52 -15.11
CA ILE A 536 -42.42 -11.62 -16.26
C ILE A 536 -41.07 -11.16 -16.83
N ALA A 537 -40.13 -10.79 -15.96
CA ALA A 537 -38.77 -10.43 -16.37
C ALA A 537 -38.04 -11.60 -17.03
N THR A 538 -38.22 -12.82 -16.52
CA THR A 538 -37.68 -14.04 -17.16
C THR A 538 -38.28 -14.25 -18.55
N GLY A 539 -39.60 -14.03 -18.72
CA GLY A 539 -40.26 -14.08 -20.03
C GLY A 539 -39.72 -13.05 -21.03
N PHE A 540 -39.41 -11.81 -20.59
CA PHE A 540 -38.76 -10.82 -21.45
C PHE A 540 -37.32 -11.20 -21.80
N VAL A 541 -36.58 -11.83 -20.88
CA VAL A 541 -35.23 -12.35 -21.16
C VAL A 541 -35.28 -13.49 -22.17
N GLU A 542 -36.29 -14.37 -22.08
CA GLU A 542 -36.51 -15.45 -23.06
C GLU A 542 -36.94 -14.91 -24.43
N GLU A 543 -37.83 -13.91 -24.48
CA GLU A 543 -38.23 -13.24 -25.74
C GLU A 543 -37.10 -12.42 -26.37
N ALA A 544 -36.20 -11.82 -25.59
CA ALA A 544 -35.05 -11.07 -26.10
C ALA A 544 -33.88 -11.97 -26.55
N GLY A 545 -33.91 -13.25 -26.16
CA GLY A 545 -32.95 -14.28 -26.59
C GLY A 545 -33.34 -15.04 -27.86
N MET A 546 -34.54 -14.80 -28.41
CA MET A 546 -34.98 -15.21 -29.75
C MET A 546 -34.81 -14.05 -30.73
#